data_AF-A0A535NCX6-F1
#
_entry.id   AF-A0A535NCX6-F1
#
_cell.length_a   1.000
_cell.length_b   1.000
_cell.length_c   1.000
_cell.angle_alpha   90.00
_cell.angle_beta   90.00
_cell.angle_gamma   90.00
#
_symmetry.space_group_name_H-M   'P 1'
#
loop_
_entity.id
_entity.type
_entity.pdbx_description
1 polymer ?
#
loop_
_entity_poly.entity_id
_entity_poly.type
_entity_poly.pdbx_seq_one_letter_code
_entity_poly.pdbx_strand_id
1 'polypeptide(L)'
;MTFSDEITTLALELVKSLWAELGVGGSQCRHDWQAIDLEPLIIFTASLARTDDVFVTRTISWCALNSSWMSIDRLRNLSPRFCPATRESLAVFISATDDYARSKKPDEGSGHALQVASGEWPDLKRPALIQLRLRALVGAGARAEVLKVMLGDPEEPISAAELAQNAAFGTRGCAEALDALGAAGILKVEPAGDVFVYRLARPSDLTMAVNGVPVAFPDWIAVFTTIDAIREYAARKGEGQAGGVAAAKKLTGALRTRFGRLGVAAEVPDIKDETSVMAFENWARSFVADHAGATLRTDFNEASYTVHRLALGGWIATVTVAGGQPRPLALSDTPMLRPERRKQRRSKPDSLGDSALVVEMMLQNLLTRAVQRRLGSTVNGKAASEPALSGLSREFAAELLLPMHAGQATSFSEKFLQRWLANRRHWHDISA
;
A
#
# COMPACT_ATOMS: atom_id res chain seq x y z
N MET A 1 -26.52 -9.05 -9.33
CA MET A 1 -25.20 -8.60 -9.81
C MET A 1 -24.42 -9.86 -10.16
N THR A 2 -23.79 -9.94 -11.33
CA THR A 2 -22.98 -11.12 -11.68
C THR A 2 -21.62 -11.06 -10.98
N PHE A 3 -20.90 -12.18 -10.86
CA PHE A 3 -19.52 -12.19 -10.34
C PHE A 3 -18.61 -11.24 -11.12
N SER A 4 -18.78 -11.15 -12.45
CA SER A 4 -18.04 -10.22 -13.30
C SER A 4 -18.32 -8.75 -12.96
N ASP A 5 -19.60 -8.40 -12.76
CA ASP A 5 -20.00 -7.05 -12.38
C ASP A 5 -19.41 -6.66 -11.03
N GLU A 6 -19.50 -7.55 -10.03
CA GLU A 6 -18.98 -7.33 -8.67
C GLU A 6 -17.47 -7.08 -8.67
N ILE A 7 -16.70 -7.93 -9.33
CA ILE A 7 -15.24 -7.76 -9.44
C ILE A 7 -14.90 -6.46 -10.17
N THR A 8 -15.64 -6.14 -11.24
CA THR A 8 -15.41 -4.90 -12.00
C THR A 8 -15.71 -3.66 -11.16
N THR A 9 -16.79 -3.66 -10.38
CA THR A 9 -17.12 -2.57 -9.45
C THR A 9 -16.04 -2.41 -8.38
N LEU A 10 -15.58 -3.50 -7.75
CA LEU A 10 -14.52 -3.43 -6.74
C LEU A 10 -13.19 -2.96 -7.33
N ALA A 11 -12.83 -3.41 -8.53
CA ALA A 11 -11.65 -2.95 -9.24
C ALA A 11 -11.73 -1.45 -9.59
N LEU A 12 -12.92 -0.97 -9.98
CA LEU A 12 -13.15 0.44 -10.25
C LEU A 12 -13.02 1.29 -8.98
N GLU A 13 -13.55 0.83 -7.84
CA GLU A 13 -13.39 1.50 -6.54
C GLU A 13 -11.91 1.60 -6.13
N LEU A 14 -11.13 0.52 -6.34
CA LEU A 14 -9.69 0.52 -6.10
C LEU A 14 -8.99 1.61 -6.92
N VAL A 15 -9.14 1.60 -8.24
CA VAL A 15 -8.43 2.58 -9.09
C VAL A 15 -8.90 4.00 -8.82
N LYS A 16 -10.20 4.23 -8.58
CA LYS A 16 -10.71 5.55 -8.22
C LYS A 16 -10.07 6.08 -6.94
N SER A 17 -9.90 5.22 -5.94
CA SER A 17 -9.26 5.61 -4.70
C SER A 17 -7.78 5.93 -4.87
N LEU A 18 -7.03 5.12 -5.63
CA LEU A 18 -5.60 5.37 -5.91
C LEU A 18 -5.39 6.64 -6.77
N TRP A 19 -6.23 6.85 -7.78
CA TRP A 19 -6.20 8.05 -8.61
C TRP A 19 -6.61 9.32 -7.85
N ALA A 20 -7.52 9.21 -6.88
CA ALA A 20 -7.81 10.29 -5.95
C ALA A 20 -6.57 10.71 -5.16
N GLU A 21 -5.66 9.77 -4.84
CA GLU A 21 -4.40 10.12 -4.18
C GLU A 21 -3.48 10.99 -5.06
N LEU A 22 -3.55 10.81 -6.39
CA LEU A 22 -2.83 11.55 -7.42
C LEU A 22 -3.51 12.89 -7.80
N GLY A 23 -4.63 13.24 -7.15
CA GLY A 23 -5.42 14.45 -7.42
C GLY A 23 -6.50 14.27 -8.49
N VAL A 24 -6.61 13.09 -9.12
CA VAL A 24 -7.64 12.84 -10.13
C VAL A 24 -8.97 12.55 -9.43
N GLY A 25 -9.89 13.51 -9.55
CA GLY A 25 -11.16 13.57 -8.82
C GLY A 25 -11.84 12.21 -8.57
N GLY A 26 -11.88 11.84 -7.30
CA GLY A 26 -12.62 10.71 -6.73
C GLY A 26 -13.08 11.07 -5.31
N SER A 27 -14.21 10.54 -4.87
CA SER A 27 -14.87 10.97 -3.63
C SER A 27 -14.15 10.53 -2.35
N GLN A 28 -13.20 9.58 -2.41
CA GLN A 28 -12.57 8.98 -1.23
C GLN A 28 -11.10 8.57 -1.47
N CYS A 29 -10.20 9.25 -0.77
CA CYS A 29 -8.82 8.81 -0.55
C CYS A 29 -8.81 7.72 0.53
N ARG A 30 -8.38 6.49 0.19
CA ARG A 30 -8.31 5.34 1.13
C ARG A 30 -6.90 4.74 1.22
N HIS A 31 -5.95 5.27 0.43
CA HIS A 31 -4.64 4.67 0.19
C HIS A 31 -3.49 5.66 0.45
N ASP A 32 -3.76 6.76 1.16
CA ASP A 32 -2.79 7.80 1.50
C ASP A 32 -1.57 7.29 2.31
N TRP A 33 -1.72 6.14 2.97
CA TRP A 33 -0.71 5.43 3.75
C TRP A 33 0.09 4.38 2.95
N GLN A 34 -0.19 4.17 1.66
CA GLN A 34 0.47 3.17 0.82
C GLN A 34 1.25 3.82 -0.32
N ALA A 35 2.48 3.35 -0.58
CA ALA A 35 3.22 3.76 -1.77
C ALA A 35 2.44 3.38 -3.03
N ILE A 36 2.11 4.35 -3.87
CA ILE A 36 1.46 4.11 -5.16
C ILE A 36 2.51 3.83 -6.23
N ASP A 37 2.21 2.88 -7.10
CA ASP A 37 2.98 2.61 -8.32
C ASP A 37 2.18 3.04 -9.56
N LEU A 38 2.63 4.11 -10.21
CA LEU A 38 1.91 4.81 -11.28
C LEU A 38 1.75 3.97 -12.54
N GLU A 39 2.81 3.34 -13.06
CA GLU A 39 2.73 2.61 -14.34
C GLU A 39 1.81 1.39 -14.31
N PRO A 40 1.88 0.47 -13.32
CA PRO A 40 0.93 -0.64 -13.28
C PRO A 40 -0.50 -0.15 -12.98
N LEU A 41 -0.69 0.98 -12.26
CA LEU A 41 -1.99 1.64 -12.12
C LEU A 41 -2.53 2.13 -13.47
N ILE A 42 -1.71 2.79 -14.30
CA ILE A 42 -2.10 3.24 -15.64
C ILE A 42 -2.50 2.05 -16.50
N ILE A 43 -1.67 0.99 -16.55
CA ILE A 43 -1.94 -0.21 -17.35
C ILE A 43 -3.27 -0.85 -16.93
N PHE A 44 -3.48 -1.01 -15.63
CA PHE A 44 -4.70 -1.60 -15.11
C PHE A 44 -5.93 -0.71 -15.36
N THR A 45 -5.78 0.62 -15.22
CA THR A 45 -6.86 1.60 -15.49
C THR A 45 -7.32 1.54 -16.94
N ALA A 46 -6.40 1.35 -17.90
CA ALA A 46 -6.75 1.20 -19.30
C ALA A 46 -7.71 0.02 -19.54
N SER A 47 -7.56 -1.09 -18.80
CA SER A 47 -8.48 -2.24 -18.89
C SER A 47 -9.90 -1.98 -18.35
N LEU A 48 -10.09 -0.88 -17.61
CA LEU A 48 -11.37 -0.42 -17.06
C LEU A 48 -12.00 0.68 -17.92
N ALA A 49 -11.35 1.06 -19.03
CA ALA A 49 -11.76 2.17 -19.90
C ALA A 49 -13.20 2.07 -20.43
N ARG A 50 -13.79 0.87 -20.46
CA ARG A 50 -15.14 0.63 -20.98
C ARG A 50 -16.26 0.77 -19.93
N THR A 51 -15.91 1.09 -18.68
CA THR A 51 -16.86 1.04 -17.55
C THR A 51 -17.26 2.43 -17.03
N ASP A 52 -16.40 3.44 -17.14
CA ASP A 52 -16.66 4.82 -16.65
C ASP A 52 -15.94 5.86 -17.52
N ASP A 53 -16.60 6.34 -18.57
CA ASP A 53 -16.02 7.23 -19.57
C ASP A 53 -15.50 8.55 -18.97
N VAL A 54 -16.18 9.09 -17.96
CA VAL A 54 -15.81 10.37 -17.33
C VAL A 54 -14.55 10.21 -16.49
N PHE A 55 -14.48 9.17 -15.66
CA PHE A 55 -13.29 8.88 -14.87
C PHE A 55 -12.09 8.62 -15.78
N VAL A 56 -12.27 7.80 -16.82
CA VAL A 56 -11.21 7.43 -17.75
C VAL A 56 -10.69 8.66 -18.49
N THR A 57 -11.58 9.53 -18.96
CA THR A 57 -11.20 10.81 -19.59
C THR A 57 -10.36 11.68 -18.66
N ARG A 58 -10.68 11.73 -17.36
CA ARG A 58 -9.87 12.48 -16.39
C ARG A 58 -8.48 11.88 -16.20
N THR A 59 -8.38 10.54 -16.14
CA THR A 59 -7.07 9.87 -16.03
C THR A 59 -6.22 10.08 -17.28
N ILE A 60 -6.82 10.10 -18.48
CA ILE A 60 -6.15 10.44 -19.75
C ILE A 60 -5.63 11.88 -19.72
N SER A 61 -6.47 12.85 -19.32
CA SER A 61 -6.05 14.27 -19.16
C SER A 61 -4.88 14.37 -18.20
N TRP A 62 -4.97 13.72 -17.04
CA TRP A 62 -3.90 13.75 -16.05
C TRP A 62 -2.60 13.17 -16.61
N CYS A 63 -2.64 12.02 -17.29
CA CYS A 63 -1.44 11.41 -17.90
C CYS A 63 -0.81 12.33 -18.94
N ALA A 64 -1.62 13.00 -19.77
CA ALA A 64 -1.13 13.91 -20.80
C ALA A 64 -0.42 15.13 -20.19
N LEU A 65 -0.99 15.71 -19.13
CA LEU A 65 -0.43 16.88 -18.43
C LEU A 65 0.79 16.53 -17.54
N ASN A 66 0.84 15.31 -17.02
CA ASN A 66 1.85 14.84 -16.07
C ASN A 66 2.85 13.84 -16.67
N SER A 67 3.06 13.89 -18.00
CA SER A 67 3.88 12.90 -18.70
C SER A 67 5.34 12.84 -18.27
N SER A 68 5.90 13.94 -17.75
CA SER A 68 7.25 13.98 -17.17
C SER A 68 7.40 13.07 -15.94
N TRP A 69 6.30 12.77 -15.27
CA TRP A 69 6.28 11.87 -14.14
C TRP A 69 6.20 10.41 -14.53
N MET A 70 5.91 10.06 -15.79
CA MET A 70 5.73 8.68 -16.24
C MET A 70 7.03 8.10 -16.81
N SER A 71 7.20 6.78 -16.69
CA SER A 71 8.30 6.05 -17.32
C SER A 71 7.80 5.14 -18.44
N ILE A 72 8.11 5.52 -19.69
CA ILE A 72 7.75 4.74 -20.89
C ILE A 72 8.42 3.35 -20.86
N ASP A 73 9.67 3.27 -20.40
CA ASP A 73 10.37 1.99 -20.32
C ASP A 73 9.72 1.04 -19.31
N ARG A 74 9.25 1.55 -18.17
CA ARG A 74 8.48 0.73 -17.22
C ARG A 74 7.15 0.30 -17.80
N LEU A 75 6.40 1.19 -18.46
CA LEU A 75 5.14 0.81 -19.12
C LEU A 75 5.38 -0.34 -20.11
N ARG A 76 6.44 -0.25 -20.93
CA ARG A 76 6.83 -1.28 -21.89
C ARG A 76 7.20 -2.60 -21.21
N ASN A 77 7.96 -2.56 -20.11
CA ASN A 77 8.40 -3.76 -19.40
C ASN A 77 7.30 -4.42 -18.56
N LEU A 78 6.32 -3.63 -18.10
CA LEU A 78 5.20 -4.11 -17.29
C LEU A 78 4.05 -4.65 -18.14
N SER A 79 3.77 -4.03 -19.29
CA SER A 79 2.65 -4.41 -20.17
C SER A 79 2.58 -5.93 -20.46
N PRO A 80 3.68 -6.64 -20.79
CA PRO A 80 3.66 -8.08 -21.01
C PRO A 80 3.22 -8.94 -19.81
N ARG A 81 3.19 -8.40 -18.59
CA ARG A 81 2.77 -9.11 -17.37
C ARG A 81 1.24 -9.18 -17.24
N PHE A 82 0.51 -8.36 -17.98
CA PHE A 82 -0.96 -8.29 -17.99
C PHE A 82 -1.57 -9.16 -19.09
N CYS A 83 -2.88 -9.44 -18.97
CA CYS A 83 -3.66 -10.19 -19.94
C CYS A 83 -3.67 -9.51 -21.33
N PRO A 84 -3.81 -10.27 -22.43
CA PRO A 84 -3.84 -9.72 -23.79
C PRO A 84 -4.84 -8.58 -23.98
N ALA A 85 -6.07 -8.73 -23.49
CA ALA A 85 -7.12 -7.70 -23.59
C ALA A 85 -6.71 -6.38 -22.93
N THR A 86 -6.01 -6.44 -21.79
CA THR A 86 -5.51 -5.26 -21.08
C THR A 86 -4.41 -4.55 -21.86
N ARG A 87 -3.54 -5.28 -22.56
CA ARG A 87 -2.50 -4.69 -23.42
C ARG A 87 -3.09 -3.98 -24.63
N GLU A 88 -4.15 -4.52 -25.22
CA GLU A 88 -4.89 -3.87 -26.31
C GLU A 88 -5.56 -2.59 -25.83
N SER A 89 -6.23 -2.63 -24.69
CA SER A 89 -6.83 -1.45 -24.07
C SER A 89 -5.80 -0.37 -23.70
N LEU A 90 -4.59 -0.76 -23.26
CA LEU A 90 -3.49 0.17 -23.01
C LEU A 90 -3.06 0.93 -24.27
N ALA A 91 -2.98 0.26 -25.42
CA ALA A 91 -2.59 0.92 -26.67
C ALA A 91 -3.58 2.04 -27.04
N VAL A 92 -4.88 1.77 -26.89
CA VAL A 92 -5.95 2.76 -27.10
C VAL A 92 -5.83 3.92 -26.10
N PHE A 93 -5.59 3.62 -24.82
CA PHE A 93 -5.43 4.62 -23.76
C PHE A 93 -4.23 5.55 -24.01
N ILE A 94 -3.08 5.00 -24.41
CA ILE A 94 -1.89 5.78 -24.74
C ILE A 94 -2.15 6.68 -25.95
N SER A 95 -2.78 6.16 -27.01
CA SER A 95 -3.14 6.96 -28.18
C SER A 95 -4.03 8.15 -27.80
N ALA A 96 -5.03 7.93 -26.94
CA ALA A 96 -5.91 9.00 -26.47
C ALA A 96 -5.18 10.04 -25.62
N THR A 97 -4.17 9.61 -24.85
CA THR A 97 -3.30 10.51 -24.07
C THR A 97 -2.46 11.40 -24.98
N ASP A 98 -1.87 10.81 -26.04
CA ASP A 98 -1.10 11.54 -27.04
C ASP A 98 -1.95 12.53 -27.84
N ASP A 99 -3.17 12.13 -28.23
CA ASP A 99 -4.14 12.99 -28.90
C ASP A 99 -4.54 14.18 -28.02
N TYR A 100 -4.84 13.93 -26.73
CA TYR A 100 -5.16 14.98 -25.78
C TYR A 100 -3.99 15.95 -25.61
N ALA A 101 -2.76 15.45 -25.43
CA ALA A 101 -1.56 16.26 -25.30
C ALA A 101 -1.33 17.15 -26.53
N ARG A 102 -1.56 16.64 -27.75
CA ARG A 102 -1.50 17.42 -28.99
C ARG A 102 -2.56 18.51 -29.04
N SER A 103 -3.79 18.21 -28.64
CA SER A 103 -4.93 19.16 -28.66
C SER A 103 -4.76 20.35 -27.71
N LYS A 104 -3.94 20.19 -26.66
CA LYS A 104 -3.69 21.23 -25.65
C LYS A 104 -2.43 22.05 -25.91
N LYS A 105 -1.62 21.72 -26.93
CA LYS A 105 -0.54 22.60 -27.35
C LYS A 105 -1.15 23.90 -27.88
N PRO A 106 -0.77 25.08 -27.36
CA PRO A 106 -1.27 26.33 -27.89
C PRO A 106 -0.83 26.48 -29.35
N ASP A 107 -1.73 26.98 -30.21
CA ASP A 107 -1.34 27.51 -31.51
C ASP A 107 -0.27 28.59 -31.27
N GLU A 108 0.81 28.58 -32.05
CA GLU A 108 1.97 29.47 -31.90
C GLU A 108 1.62 30.99 -31.98
N GLY A 109 0.34 31.36 -32.14
CA GLY A 109 -0.15 32.74 -32.21
C GLY A 109 -1.05 33.22 -31.05
N SER A 110 -1.50 32.38 -30.12
CA SER A 110 -2.45 32.81 -29.07
C SER A 110 -1.81 32.82 -27.68
N GLY A 111 -1.37 34.00 -27.22
CA GLY A 111 -0.79 34.25 -25.90
C GLY A 111 -1.78 34.17 -24.73
N HIS A 112 -2.67 33.18 -24.72
CA HIS A 112 -3.54 32.91 -23.58
C HIS A 112 -2.86 31.87 -22.69
N ALA A 113 -2.40 32.31 -21.51
CA ALA A 113 -1.89 31.41 -20.49
C ALA A 113 -2.94 30.31 -20.22
N LEU A 114 -2.55 29.05 -20.43
CA LEU A 114 -3.38 27.88 -20.15
C LEU A 114 -3.90 27.97 -18.71
N GLN A 115 -5.19 28.28 -18.54
CA GLN A 115 -5.88 28.06 -17.28
C GLN A 115 -6.08 26.54 -17.14
N VAL A 116 -5.07 25.88 -16.60
CA VAL A 116 -5.15 24.49 -16.13
C VAL A 116 -5.97 24.49 -14.85
N ALA A 117 -6.98 23.62 -14.75
CA ALA A 117 -7.87 23.61 -13.60
C ALA A 117 -7.11 23.19 -12.34
N SER A 118 -7.42 23.83 -11.20
CA SER A 118 -6.89 23.42 -9.89
C SER A 118 -7.37 21.98 -9.60
N GLY A 119 -6.44 21.03 -9.55
CA GLY A 119 -6.73 19.60 -9.37
C GLY A 119 -5.99 18.66 -10.33
N GLU A 120 -5.31 19.18 -11.36
CA GLU A 120 -4.59 18.34 -12.34
C GLU A 120 -3.11 18.07 -12.01
N TRP A 121 -2.60 18.60 -10.88
CA TRP A 121 -1.24 18.39 -10.42
C TRP A 121 -1.21 17.59 -9.11
N PRO A 122 -0.37 16.54 -9.00
CA PRO A 122 -0.26 15.77 -7.77
C PRO A 122 0.36 16.60 -6.64
N ASP A 123 -0.24 16.56 -5.44
CA ASP A 123 0.39 17.09 -4.23
C ASP A 123 1.48 16.13 -3.76
N LEU A 124 2.73 16.40 -4.15
CA LEU A 124 3.88 15.57 -3.80
C LEU A 124 4.13 15.49 -2.28
N LYS A 125 3.49 16.30 -1.44
CA LYS A 125 3.59 16.19 0.03
C LYS A 125 2.87 14.94 0.56
N ARG A 126 2.01 14.31 -0.23
CA ARG A 126 1.24 13.14 0.21
C ARG A 126 2.15 11.91 0.34
N PRO A 127 2.11 11.18 1.47
CA PRO A 127 3.01 10.04 1.70
C PRO A 127 2.92 8.97 0.60
N ALA A 128 1.71 8.68 0.12
CA ALA A 128 1.45 7.74 -0.96
C ALA A 128 2.23 8.00 -2.25
N LEU A 129 2.60 9.26 -2.52
CA LEU A 129 3.27 9.67 -3.76
C LEU A 129 4.81 9.60 -3.66
N ILE A 130 5.34 8.66 -2.87
CA ILE A 130 6.78 8.46 -2.70
C ILE A 130 7.50 8.22 -4.03
N GLN A 131 6.88 7.51 -4.97
CA GLN A 131 7.45 7.29 -6.30
C GLN A 131 7.68 8.62 -7.03
N LEU A 132 6.69 9.52 -7.04
CA LEU A 132 6.82 10.81 -7.71
C LEU A 132 7.84 11.71 -7.02
N ARG A 133 7.90 11.69 -5.69
CA ARG A 133 8.96 12.40 -4.93
C ARG A 133 10.35 11.90 -5.27
N LEU A 134 10.55 10.58 -5.38
CA LEU A 134 11.82 10.00 -5.80
C LEU A 134 12.16 10.40 -7.25
N ARG A 135 11.18 10.41 -8.16
CA ARG A 135 11.38 10.88 -9.54
C ARG A 135 11.73 12.37 -9.59
N ALA A 136 11.21 13.17 -8.67
CA ALA A 136 11.57 14.59 -8.57
C ALA A 136 13.03 14.76 -8.12
N LEU A 137 13.51 13.85 -7.27
CA LEU A 137 14.87 13.89 -6.71
C LEU A 137 15.93 13.33 -7.67
N VAL A 138 15.68 12.19 -8.34
CA VAL A 138 16.69 11.46 -9.13
C VAL A 138 16.31 11.20 -10.58
N GLY A 139 15.18 11.75 -11.03
CA GLY A 139 14.61 11.59 -12.38
C GLY A 139 13.71 10.37 -12.52
N ALA A 140 12.87 10.37 -13.56
CA ALA A 140 11.91 9.31 -13.91
C ALA A 140 12.57 8.07 -14.57
N GLY A 141 13.55 7.47 -13.89
CA GLY A 141 14.33 6.33 -14.39
C GLY A 141 14.61 5.25 -13.34
N ALA A 142 15.47 4.29 -13.68
CA ALA A 142 15.75 3.11 -12.86
C ALA A 142 16.21 3.44 -11.43
N ARG A 143 16.95 4.54 -11.23
CA ARG A 143 17.37 4.99 -9.89
C ARG A 143 16.19 5.23 -8.94
N ALA A 144 15.16 5.93 -9.40
CA ALA A 144 13.99 6.24 -8.55
C ALA A 144 13.27 4.96 -8.12
N GLU A 145 13.13 4.00 -9.03
CA GLU A 145 12.42 2.74 -8.73
C GLU A 145 13.24 1.78 -7.87
N VAL A 146 14.56 1.70 -8.09
CA VAL A 146 15.45 0.94 -7.21
C VAL A 146 15.36 1.47 -5.78
N LEU A 147 15.42 2.80 -5.60
CA LEU A 147 15.28 3.42 -4.29
C LEU A 147 13.88 3.17 -3.69
N LYS A 148 12.82 3.20 -4.50
CA LYS A 148 11.45 2.90 -4.04
C LYS A 148 11.34 1.47 -3.50
N VAL A 149 11.89 0.49 -4.23
CA VAL A 149 11.89 -0.92 -3.81
C VAL A 149 12.66 -1.08 -2.50
N MET A 150 13.86 -0.51 -2.41
CA MET A 150 14.68 -0.61 -1.20
C MET A 150 14.09 0.14 -0.01
N LEU A 151 13.36 1.24 -0.20
CA LEU A 151 12.68 1.93 0.90
C LEU A 151 11.52 1.10 1.49
N GLY A 152 11.00 0.10 0.77
CA GLY A 152 9.99 -0.81 1.29
C GLY A 152 10.54 -1.77 2.35
N ASP A 153 11.80 -2.18 2.22
CA ASP A 153 12.52 -2.96 3.22
C ASP A 153 14.01 -2.53 3.24
N PRO A 154 14.34 -1.48 4.00
CA PRO A 154 15.64 -0.79 3.89
C PRO A 154 16.84 -1.58 4.39
N GLU A 155 16.61 -2.56 5.26
CA GLU A 155 17.66 -3.37 5.86
C GLU A 155 17.89 -4.68 5.11
N GLU A 156 16.91 -5.15 4.33
CA GLU A 156 16.98 -6.40 3.59
C GLU A 156 17.95 -6.28 2.41
N PRO A 157 19.02 -7.10 2.35
CA PRO A 157 19.90 -7.16 1.18
C PRO A 157 19.14 -7.74 -0.02
N ILE A 158 19.19 -7.06 -1.15
CA ILE A 158 18.48 -7.46 -2.37
C ILE A 158 19.44 -7.61 -3.55
N SER A 159 19.25 -8.65 -4.36
CA SER A 159 20.09 -8.87 -5.55
C SER A 159 19.73 -7.93 -6.71
N ALA A 160 20.67 -7.73 -7.64
CA ALA A 160 20.41 -6.95 -8.85
C ALA A 160 19.27 -7.53 -9.71
N ALA A 161 19.12 -8.87 -9.74
CA ALA A 161 18.07 -9.54 -10.49
C ALA A 161 16.68 -9.27 -9.90
N GLU A 162 16.56 -9.35 -8.57
CA GLU A 162 15.31 -9.04 -7.86
C GLU A 162 14.95 -7.56 -8.01
N LEU A 163 15.93 -6.66 -7.90
CA LEU A 163 15.72 -5.23 -8.15
C LEU A 163 15.23 -4.95 -9.57
N ALA A 164 15.86 -5.52 -10.59
CA ALA A 164 15.42 -5.34 -11.98
C ALA A 164 13.96 -5.79 -12.16
N GLN A 165 13.60 -6.90 -11.52
CA GLN A 165 12.25 -7.45 -11.61
C GLN A 165 11.20 -6.60 -10.89
N ASN A 166 11.51 -6.12 -9.68
CA ASN A 166 10.62 -5.35 -8.81
C ASN A 166 10.51 -3.89 -9.26
N ALA A 167 11.61 -3.29 -9.71
CA ALA A 167 11.62 -1.95 -10.32
C ALA A 167 11.00 -1.95 -11.73
N ALA A 168 10.88 -3.12 -12.35
CA ALA A 168 10.43 -3.31 -13.73
C ALA A 168 11.29 -2.55 -14.77
N PHE A 169 12.60 -2.57 -14.54
CA PHE A 169 13.61 -2.10 -15.49
C PHE A 169 14.41 -3.29 -16.05
N GLY A 170 14.92 -3.15 -17.27
CA GLY A 170 15.81 -4.15 -17.84
C GLY A 170 17.12 -4.25 -17.04
N THR A 171 17.76 -5.43 -17.08
CA THR A 171 19.00 -5.73 -16.32
C THR A 171 20.07 -4.66 -16.50
N ARG A 172 20.26 -4.18 -17.74
CA ARG A 172 21.23 -3.11 -18.04
C ARG A 172 20.91 -1.81 -17.30
N GLY A 173 19.67 -1.31 -17.41
CA GLY A 173 19.28 -0.04 -16.78
C GLY A 173 19.30 -0.13 -15.25
N CYS A 174 19.00 -1.31 -14.69
CA CYS A 174 19.14 -1.55 -13.26
C CYS A 174 20.62 -1.58 -12.83
N ALA A 175 21.49 -2.24 -13.58
CA ALA A 175 22.94 -2.26 -13.30
C ALA A 175 23.56 -0.86 -13.34
N GLU A 176 23.27 -0.07 -14.37
CA GLU A 176 23.75 1.32 -14.49
C GLU A 176 23.26 2.19 -13.30
N ALA A 177 22.03 1.98 -12.83
CA ALA A 177 21.50 2.65 -11.66
C ALA A 177 22.20 2.22 -10.36
N LEU A 178 22.46 0.91 -10.20
CA LEU A 178 23.16 0.34 -9.05
C LEU A 178 24.60 0.85 -8.97
N ASP A 179 25.31 0.88 -10.08
CA ASP A 179 26.68 1.41 -10.17
C ASP A 179 26.72 2.88 -9.78
N ALA A 180 25.80 3.69 -10.33
CA ALA A 180 25.74 5.13 -10.03
C ALA A 180 25.38 5.40 -8.55
N LEU A 181 24.42 4.66 -7.99
CA LEU A 181 24.00 4.82 -6.59
C LEU A 181 25.07 4.28 -5.62
N GLY A 182 25.78 3.21 -5.98
CA GLY A 182 26.92 2.68 -5.25
C GLY A 182 28.10 3.65 -5.24
N ALA A 183 28.47 4.19 -6.41
CA ALA A 183 29.53 5.20 -6.53
C ALA A 183 29.23 6.48 -5.75
N ALA A 184 27.95 6.85 -5.63
CA ALA A 184 27.49 7.98 -4.82
C ALA A 184 27.43 7.68 -3.30
N GLY A 185 27.73 6.45 -2.88
CA GLY A 185 27.65 6.03 -1.47
C GLY A 185 26.23 5.95 -0.92
N ILE A 186 25.22 5.89 -1.79
CA ILE A 186 23.81 5.70 -1.40
C ILE A 186 23.54 4.22 -1.09
N LEU A 187 24.26 3.31 -1.77
CA LEU A 187 24.16 1.87 -1.57
C LEU A 187 25.43 1.31 -0.94
N LYS A 188 25.25 0.32 -0.07
CA LYS A 188 26.30 -0.64 0.27
C LYS A 188 26.18 -1.84 -0.66
N VAL A 189 27.32 -2.31 -1.15
CA VAL A 189 27.43 -3.47 -2.04
C VAL A 189 28.23 -4.53 -1.29
N GLU A 190 27.65 -5.71 -1.13
CA GLU A 190 28.24 -6.80 -0.38
C GLU A 190 28.25 -8.07 -1.27
N PRO A 191 29.36 -8.83 -1.30
CA PRO A 191 29.39 -10.11 -2.00
C PRO A 191 28.57 -11.14 -1.22
N ALA A 192 27.72 -11.90 -1.93
CA ALA A 192 26.92 -12.99 -1.41
C ALA A 192 27.07 -14.22 -2.34
N GLY A 193 28.13 -15.01 -2.11
CA GLY A 193 28.51 -16.08 -3.02
C GLY A 193 28.95 -15.54 -4.39
N ASP A 194 28.32 -16.01 -5.46
CA ASP A 194 28.63 -15.61 -6.84
C ASP A 194 27.90 -14.33 -7.30
N VAL A 195 27.07 -13.74 -6.43
CA VAL A 195 26.30 -12.52 -6.74
C VAL A 195 26.63 -11.39 -5.78
N PHE A 196 26.33 -10.16 -6.19
CA PHE A 196 26.32 -9.00 -5.31
C PHE A 196 24.90 -8.73 -4.80
N VAL A 197 24.81 -8.42 -3.51
CA VAL A 197 23.60 -7.90 -2.89
C VAL A 197 23.81 -6.44 -2.52
N TYR A 198 22.70 -5.70 -2.54
CA TYR A 198 22.68 -4.26 -2.37
C TYR A 198 21.74 -3.90 -1.24
N ARG A 199 22.11 -2.90 -0.45
CA ARG A 199 21.24 -2.32 0.58
C ARG A 199 21.46 -0.82 0.69
N LEU A 200 20.50 -0.09 1.24
CA LEU A 200 20.66 1.34 1.48
C LEU A 200 21.77 1.58 2.52
N ALA A 201 22.72 2.45 2.21
CA ALA A 201 23.82 2.75 3.12
C ALA A 201 23.36 3.52 4.35
N ARG A 202 22.42 4.46 4.15
CA ARG A 202 21.83 5.35 5.16
C ARG A 202 20.34 5.57 4.89
N PRO A 203 19.47 4.60 5.24
CA PRO A 203 18.04 4.67 4.93
C PRO A 203 17.31 5.86 5.56
N SER A 204 17.72 6.27 6.77
CA SER A 204 17.17 7.43 7.49
C SER A 204 17.37 8.73 6.72
N ASP A 205 18.55 8.93 6.13
CA ASP A 205 18.90 10.15 5.40
C ASP A 205 18.06 10.26 4.13
N LEU A 206 17.88 9.16 3.41
CA LEU A 206 17.02 9.11 2.22
C LEU A 206 15.55 9.35 2.59
N THR A 207 15.07 8.71 3.65
CA THR A 207 13.71 8.91 4.18
C THR A 207 13.46 10.38 4.53
N MET A 208 14.44 11.05 5.16
CA MET A 208 14.34 12.48 5.47
C MET A 208 14.37 13.34 4.20
N ALA A 209 15.25 13.03 3.23
CA ALA A 209 15.37 13.77 1.99
C ALA A 209 14.09 13.73 1.14
N VAL A 210 13.33 12.64 1.21
CA VAL A 210 12.03 12.51 0.54
C VAL A 210 10.85 12.94 1.41
N ASN A 211 11.08 13.52 2.59
CA ASN A 211 10.04 13.97 3.53
C ASN A 211 9.13 12.83 4.04
N GLY A 212 9.74 11.73 4.49
CA GLY A 212 9.07 10.56 5.05
C GLY A 212 8.56 9.58 4.00
N VAL A 213 8.33 8.34 4.42
CA VAL A 213 7.82 7.25 3.59
C VAL A 213 6.39 6.86 3.99
N PRO A 214 5.59 6.31 3.08
CA PRO A 214 4.31 5.70 3.42
C PRO A 214 4.53 4.47 4.32
N VAL A 215 3.46 4.05 5.00
CA VAL A 215 3.51 2.95 5.97
C VAL A 215 3.68 1.60 5.28
N ALA A 216 3.17 1.46 4.06
CA ALA A 216 3.27 0.22 3.30
C ALA A 216 3.74 0.45 1.87
N PHE A 217 4.41 -0.56 1.32
CA PHE A 217 4.84 -0.63 -0.08
C PHE A 217 4.23 -1.88 -0.73
N PRO A 218 2.94 -1.85 -1.10
CA PRO A 218 2.30 -2.98 -1.75
C PRO A 218 3.01 -3.34 -3.06
N ASP A 219 3.13 -4.64 -3.37
CA ASP A 219 3.52 -5.09 -4.71
C ASP A 219 2.33 -4.88 -5.66
N TRP A 220 2.11 -3.63 -6.08
CA TRP A 220 1.04 -3.25 -6.99
C TRP A 220 1.11 -3.98 -8.33
N ILE A 221 2.29 -4.40 -8.76
CA ILE A 221 2.44 -5.20 -9.99
C ILE A 221 1.76 -6.56 -9.78
N ALA A 222 2.06 -7.25 -8.67
CA ALA A 222 1.43 -8.52 -8.34
C ALA A 222 -0.07 -8.37 -8.06
N VAL A 223 -0.49 -7.32 -7.35
CA VAL A 223 -1.90 -7.02 -7.07
C VAL A 223 -2.66 -6.81 -8.38
N PHE A 224 -2.26 -5.87 -9.23
CA PHE A 224 -3.01 -5.57 -10.44
C PHE A 224 -3.01 -6.71 -11.45
N THR A 225 -1.89 -7.42 -11.64
CA THR A 225 -1.87 -8.58 -12.53
C THR A 225 -2.71 -9.76 -12.02
N THR A 226 -2.91 -9.85 -10.70
CA THR A 226 -3.85 -10.80 -10.09
C THR A 226 -5.29 -10.40 -10.36
N ILE A 227 -5.65 -9.14 -10.09
CA ILE A 227 -7.02 -8.64 -10.31
C ILE A 227 -7.37 -8.71 -11.80
N ASP A 228 -6.43 -8.38 -12.68
CA ASP A 228 -6.56 -8.51 -14.13
C ASP A 228 -6.88 -9.95 -14.55
N ALA A 229 -6.17 -10.93 -14.00
CA ALA A 229 -6.43 -12.34 -14.28
C ALA A 229 -7.78 -12.85 -13.72
N ILE A 230 -8.19 -12.35 -12.55
CA ILE A 230 -9.52 -12.64 -11.97
C ILE A 230 -10.62 -12.05 -12.87
N ARG A 231 -10.45 -10.82 -13.36
CA ARG A 231 -11.40 -10.16 -14.27
C ARG A 231 -11.54 -10.90 -15.59
N GLU A 232 -10.42 -11.31 -16.19
CA GLU A 232 -10.41 -12.11 -17.42
C GLU A 232 -11.17 -13.43 -17.22
N TYR A 233 -10.98 -14.10 -16.08
CA TYR A 233 -11.75 -15.30 -15.74
C TYR A 233 -13.25 -15.00 -15.59
N ALA A 234 -13.60 -13.93 -14.88
CA ALA A 234 -15.00 -13.56 -14.63
C ALA A 234 -15.74 -13.19 -15.93
N ALA A 235 -15.07 -12.48 -16.85
CA ALA A 235 -15.61 -12.12 -18.16
C ALA A 235 -15.92 -13.37 -19.02
N ARG A 236 -14.95 -14.28 -19.16
CA ARG A 236 -15.14 -15.54 -19.92
C ARG A 236 -16.25 -16.40 -19.35
N LYS A 237 -16.38 -16.46 -18.02
CA LYS A 237 -17.46 -17.18 -17.35
C LYS A 237 -18.83 -16.55 -17.67
N GLY A 238 -18.92 -15.22 -17.67
CA GLY A 238 -20.14 -14.49 -18.04
C GLY A 238 -20.59 -14.73 -19.48
N GLU A 239 -19.66 -14.96 -20.40
CA GLU A 239 -19.92 -15.26 -21.82
C GLU A 239 -20.35 -16.72 -22.09
N GLY A 240 -20.51 -17.54 -21.05
CA GLY A 240 -20.90 -18.95 -21.20
C GLY A 240 -19.79 -19.86 -21.75
N GLN A 241 -18.57 -19.34 -21.95
CA GLN A 241 -17.40 -20.16 -22.26
C GLN A 241 -16.90 -20.82 -20.98
N ALA A 242 -16.90 -22.16 -20.94
CA ALA A 242 -16.48 -23.07 -19.86
C ALA A 242 -15.68 -22.43 -18.70
N GLY A 243 -16.36 -21.61 -17.88
CA GLY A 243 -15.87 -21.02 -16.63
C GLY A 243 -15.95 -22.05 -15.51
N GLY A 244 -15.67 -23.31 -15.83
CA GLY A 244 -15.76 -24.45 -14.92
C GLY A 244 -14.48 -24.65 -14.13
N VAL A 245 -14.51 -25.74 -13.35
CA VAL A 245 -13.41 -26.26 -12.53
C VAL A 245 -12.05 -26.18 -13.22
N ALA A 246 -11.95 -26.51 -14.51
CA ALA A 246 -10.69 -26.48 -15.26
C ALA A 246 -10.08 -25.07 -15.43
N ALA A 247 -10.91 -24.06 -15.72
CA ALA A 247 -10.45 -22.68 -15.87
C ALA A 247 -10.01 -22.09 -14.52
N ALA A 248 -10.81 -22.33 -13.46
CA ALA A 248 -10.45 -21.94 -12.10
C ALA A 248 -9.17 -22.65 -11.62
N LYS A 249 -9.00 -23.94 -11.93
CA LYS A 249 -7.79 -24.71 -11.60
C LYS A 249 -6.54 -24.16 -12.31
N LYS A 250 -6.68 -23.80 -13.60
CA LYS A 250 -5.58 -23.17 -14.35
C LYS A 250 -5.20 -21.81 -13.74
N LEU A 251 -6.19 -20.98 -13.41
CA LEU A 251 -5.95 -19.67 -12.80
C LEU A 251 -5.30 -19.80 -11.42
N THR A 252 -5.86 -20.61 -10.51
CA THR A 252 -5.31 -20.82 -9.17
C THR A 252 -3.89 -21.39 -9.20
N GLY A 253 -3.57 -22.30 -10.15
CA GLY A 253 -2.19 -22.78 -10.36
C GLY A 253 -1.23 -21.67 -10.77
N ALA A 254 -1.65 -20.80 -11.71
CA ALA A 254 -0.85 -19.65 -12.13
C ALA A 254 -0.68 -18.63 -10.99
N LEU A 255 -1.76 -18.36 -10.23
CA LEU A 255 -1.77 -17.45 -9.10
C LEU A 255 -0.85 -17.93 -7.96
N ARG A 256 -0.90 -19.22 -7.58
CA ARG A 256 -0.01 -19.79 -6.55
C ARG A 256 1.46 -19.59 -6.88
N THR A 257 1.83 -19.75 -8.16
CA THR A 257 3.21 -19.52 -8.62
C THR A 257 3.61 -18.04 -8.46
N ARG A 258 2.67 -17.10 -8.66
CA ARG A 258 2.92 -15.66 -8.52
C ARG A 258 2.90 -15.18 -7.06
N PHE A 259 2.10 -15.80 -6.20
CA PHE A 259 1.86 -15.37 -4.83
C PHE A 259 2.94 -15.73 -3.83
N GLY A 260 4.01 -16.43 -4.23
CA GLY A 260 5.22 -16.52 -3.40
C GLY A 260 5.70 -15.14 -2.92
N ARG A 261 5.46 -14.08 -3.71
CA ARG A 261 5.86 -12.69 -3.42
C ARG A 261 4.90 -11.92 -2.50
N LEU A 262 3.62 -12.27 -2.50
CA LEU A 262 2.61 -11.57 -1.71
C LEU A 262 2.38 -12.25 -0.35
N GLY A 263 3.04 -13.38 -0.07
CA GLY A 263 2.85 -14.14 1.17
C GLY A 263 1.47 -14.82 1.30
N VAL A 264 0.56 -14.61 0.35
CA VAL A 264 -0.82 -15.12 0.37
C VAL A 264 -1.01 -16.41 -0.44
N ALA A 265 0.08 -17.06 -0.88
CA ALA A 265 -0.01 -18.28 -1.69
C ALA A 265 -0.83 -19.40 -1.01
N ALA A 266 -0.76 -19.47 0.31
CA ALA A 266 -1.51 -20.43 1.12
C ALA A 266 -3.01 -20.11 1.22
N GLU A 267 -3.43 -18.88 0.91
CA GLU A 267 -4.82 -18.43 1.02
C GLU A 267 -5.64 -18.76 -0.23
N VAL A 268 -4.99 -19.10 -1.35
CA VAL A 268 -5.69 -19.44 -2.61
C VAL A 268 -6.35 -20.82 -2.51
N PRO A 269 -7.69 -20.92 -2.61
CA PRO A 269 -8.42 -22.17 -2.49
C PRO A 269 -7.98 -23.22 -3.52
N ASP A 270 -7.97 -24.49 -3.11
CA ASP A 270 -7.68 -25.61 -4.01
C ASP A 270 -8.92 -26.04 -4.79
N ILE A 271 -8.76 -26.20 -6.10
CA ILE A 271 -9.86 -26.45 -7.02
C ILE A 271 -9.99 -27.94 -7.30
N LYS A 272 -11.05 -28.54 -6.77
CA LYS A 272 -11.39 -29.98 -6.90
C LYS A 272 -12.70 -30.21 -7.65
N ASP A 273 -13.70 -29.38 -7.37
CA ASP A 273 -15.09 -29.50 -7.84
C ASP A 273 -15.76 -28.12 -7.96
N GLU A 274 -17.04 -28.10 -8.32
CA GLU A 274 -17.80 -26.86 -8.48
C GLU A 274 -17.96 -26.07 -7.16
N THR A 275 -18.02 -26.76 -6.01
CA THR A 275 -18.10 -26.10 -4.70
C THR A 275 -16.81 -25.35 -4.38
N SER A 276 -15.65 -25.93 -4.74
CA SER A 276 -14.36 -25.26 -4.60
C SER A 276 -14.17 -24.07 -5.54
N VAL A 277 -14.87 -24.04 -6.68
CA VAL A 277 -14.94 -22.86 -7.56
C VAL A 277 -15.65 -21.70 -6.85
N MET A 278 -16.78 -21.96 -6.18
CA MET A 278 -17.45 -20.93 -5.37
C MET A 278 -16.57 -20.40 -4.25
N ALA A 279 -15.81 -21.27 -3.57
CA ALA A 279 -14.86 -20.87 -2.55
C ALA A 279 -13.76 -19.94 -3.12
N PHE A 280 -13.23 -20.28 -4.30
CA PHE A 280 -12.30 -19.42 -5.02
C PHE A 280 -12.90 -18.07 -5.42
N GLU A 281 -14.14 -18.03 -5.91
CA GLU A 281 -14.79 -16.76 -6.26
C GLU A 281 -15.02 -15.89 -5.03
N ASN A 282 -15.38 -16.48 -3.89
CA ASN A 282 -15.50 -15.75 -2.62
C ASN A 282 -14.16 -15.20 -2.15
N TRP A 283 -13.09 -16.01 -2.24
CA TRP A 283 -11.74 -15.53 -1.97
C TRP A 283 -11.35 -14.39 -2.93
N ALA A 284 -11.65 -14.52 -4.22
CA ALA A 284 -11.36 -13.49 -5.22
C ALA A 284 -12.11 -12.17 -4.92
N ARG A 285 -13.39 -12.24 -4.53
CA ARG A 285 -14.15 -11.08 -4.06
C ARG A 285 -13.47 -10.43 -2.85
N SER A 286 -13.10 -11.21 -1.84
CA SER A 286 -12.41 -10.71 -0.65
C SER A 286 -11.09 -10.06 -1.01
N PHE A 287 -10.28 -10.70 -1.86
CA PHE A 287 -8.99 -10.18 -2.30
C PHE A 287 -9.13 -8.81 -2.96
N VAL A 288 -10.05 -8.64 -3.93
CA VAL A 288 -10.27 -7.34 -4.57
C VAL A 288 -10.87 -6.33 -3.60
N ALA A 289 -11.81 -6.74 -2.75
CA ALA A 289 -12.44 -5.86 -1.76
C ALA A 289 -11.45 -5.35 -0.70
N ASP A 290 -10.52 -6.19 -0.25
CA ASP A 290 -9.44 -5.83 0.68
C ASP A 290 -8.54 -4.76 0.08
N HIS A 291 -8.16 -4.92 -1.19
CA HIS A 291 -7.34 -3.94 -1.87
C HIS A 291 -8.13 -2.67 -2.19
N ALA A 292 -9.42 -2.73 -2.53
CA ALA A 292 -10.26 -1.56 -2.76
C ALA A 292 -10.56 -0.73 -1.48
N GLY A 293 -10.14 -1.22 -0.31
CA GLY A 293 -10.53 -0.67 0.99
C GLY A 293 -12.03 -0.84 1.27
N ALA A 294 -12.71 -1.78 0.61
CA ALA A 294 -14.14 -2.05 0.79
C ALA A 294 -14.42 -2.93 2.03
N THR A 295 -13.48 -3.77 2.45
CA THR A 295 -13.58 -4.54 3.72
C THR A 295 -13.36 -3.69 4.98
N LEU A 296 -12.99 -2.41 4.85
CA LEU A 296 -13.11 -1.43 5.94
C LEU A 296 -14.58 -1.16 6.34
N ARG A 297 -15.57 -1.71 5.63
CA ARG A 297 -17.01 -1.46 5.87
C ARG A 297 -17.88 -2.67 6.24
N THR A 298 -17.37 -3.91 6.28
CA THR A 298 -18.25 -5.09 6.42
C THR A 298 -17.97 -6.05 7.56
N ASP A 299 -16.97 -5.79 8.41
CA ASP A 299 -16.89 -6.48 9.69
C ASP A 299 -17.57 -5.63 10.78
N PHE A 300 -18.83 -5.92 11.08
CA PHE A 300 -19.59 -5.33 12.21
C PHE A 300 -18.95 -5.59 13.59
N ASN A 301 -17.76 -6.18 13.64
CA ASN A 301 -16.99 -6.50 14.83
C ASN A 301 -15.53 -5.99 14.77
N GLU A 302 -15.16 -5.28 13.71
CA GLU A 302 -13.81 -4.71 13.54
C GLU A 302 -13.69 -3.45 14.40
N ALA A 303 -12.64 -3.42 15.23
CA ALA A 303 -12.31 -2.25 16.02
C ALA A 303 -11.49 -1.24 15.19
N SER A 304 -11.78 0.05 15.36
CA SER A 304 -10.89 1.14 14.96
C SER A 304 -10.28 1.74 16.22
N TYR A 305 -8.98 2.00 16.17
CA TYR A 305 -8.23 2.59 17.26
C TYR A 305 -7.80 3.99 16.87
N THR A 306 -8.24 5.00 17.62
CA THR A 306 -7.89 6.39 17.35
C THR A 306 -6.96 6.90 18.43
N VAL A 307 -5.80 7.41 18.02
CA VAL A 307 -4.84 8.05 18.92
C VAL A 307 -4.93 9.56 18.75
N HIS A 308 -5.06 10.27 19.87
CA HIS A 308 -5.14 11.72 19.95
C HIS A 308 -3.90 12.27 20.65
N ARG A 309 -3.25 13.26 20.02
CA ARG A 309 -2.28 14.12 20.69
C ARG A 309 -3.02 15.32 21.28
N LEU A 310 -3.02 15.47 22.59
CA LEU A 310 -3.80 16.52 23.25
C LEU A 310 -3.14 17.90 23.04
N ALA A 311 -3.97 18.94 22.86
CA ALA A 311 -3.48 20.30 22.64
C ALA A 311 -2.68 20.87 23.83
N LEU A 312 -2.93 20.36 25.04
CA LEU A 312 -2.27 20.76 26.29
C LEU A 312 -1.13 19.80 26.70
N GLY A 313 -0.72 18.90 25.81
CA GLY A 313 0.26 17.84 26.06
C GLY A 313 -0.39 16.51 26.49
N GLY A 314 0.30 15.40 26.22
CA GLY A 314 -0.19 14.05 26.50
C GLY A 314 -0.93 13.38 25.34
N TRP A 315 -1.27 12.11 25.55
CA TRP A 315 -1.80 11.20 24.53
C TRP A 315 -3.02 10.43 25.06
N ILE A 316 -4.00 10.22 24.19
CA ILE A 316 -5.16 9.36 24.44
C ILE A 316 -5.28 8.34 23.30
N ALA A 317 -5.60 7.10 23.62
CA ALA A 317 -6.15 6.16 22.64
C ALA A 317 -7.60 5.84 22.97
N THR A 318 -8.44 5.79 21.94
CA THR A 318 -9.80 5.28 22.01
C THR A 318 -9.94 4.07 21.09
N VAL A 319 -10.85 3.18 21.42
CA VAL A 319 -11.28 2.07 20.56
C VAL A 319 -12.75 2.23 20.26
N THR A 320 -13.10 2.09 18.99
CA THR A 320 -14.48 2.11 18.52
C THR A 320 -14.76 0.79 17.83
N VAL A 321 -15.72 0.03 18.33
CA VAL A 321 -16.22 -1.18 17.65
C VAL A 321 -17.43 -0.77 16.82
N ALA A 322 -17.58 -1.31 15.61
CA ALA A 322 -18.73 -1.02 14.76
C ALA A 322 -20.06 -1.13 15.54
N GLY A 323 -20.86 -0.05 15.51
CA GLY A 323 -22.13 0.05 16.25
C GLY A 323 -22.02 0.47 17.73
N GLY A 324 -20.81 0.66 18.27
CA GLY A 324 -20.56 1.09 19.64
C GLY A 324 -20.06 2.53 19.75
N GLN A 325 -20.18 3.12 20.95
CA GLN A 325 -19.56 4.42 21.26
C GLN A 325 -18.04 4.26 21.44
N PRO A 326 -17.22 5.27 21.07
CA PRO A 326 -15.79 5.26 21.32
C PRO A 326 -15.49 5.07 22.81
N ARG A 327 -14.73 4.03 23.15
CA ARG A 327 -14.30 3.74 24.52
C ARG A 327 -12.85 4.16 24.70
N PRO A 328 -12.50 4.96 25.72
CA PRO A 328 -11.10 5.23 26.01
C PRO A 328 -10.37 3.95 26.40
N LEU A 329 -9.21 3.72 25.78
CA LEU A 329 -8.28 2.66 26.14
C LEU A 329 -7.22 3.15 27.12
N ALA A 330 -6.70 4.35 26.92
CA ALA A 330 -5.57 4.90 27.66
C ALA A 330 -5.64 6.43 27.76
N LEU A 331 -5.22 6.95 28.91
CA LEU A 331 -4.89 8.35 29.19
C LEU A 331 -3.46 8.37 29.72
N SER A 332 -2.56 9.14 29.10
CA SER A 332 -1.20 9.36 29.66
C SER A 332 -1.23 9.94 31.09
N ASP A 333 -2.36 10.54 31.50
CA ASP A 333 -2.61 11.08 32.84
C ASP A 333 -3.62 10.26 33.66
N THR A 334 -3.25 9.04 34.07
CA THR A 334 -4.02 8.31 35.11
C THR A 334 -3.26 8.25 36.44
N PRO A 335 -3.76 8.88 37.54
CA PRO A 335 -3.08 8.93 38.85
C PRO A 335 -3.00 7.62 39.66
N MET A 336 -3.41 6.47 39.11
CA MET A 336 -3.75 5.28 39.93
C MET A 336 -2.85 4.04 39.74
N LEU A 337 -1.73 4.12 39.02
CA LEU A 337 -0.83 2.96 38.85
C LEU A 337 0.59 3.25 39.33
N ARG A 338 0.83 2.87 40.59
CA ARG A 338 2.12 2.62 41.27
C ARG A 338 2.97 3.85 41.67
N PRO A 339 3.25 4.06 42.98
CA PRO A 339 4.11 5.15 43.48
C PRO A 339 5.56 5.12 42.97
N GLU A 340 6.09 3.95 42.60
CA GLU A 340 7.51 3.78 42.28
C GLU A 340 7.97 4.51 41.00
N ARG A 341 7.03 4.84 40.08
CA ARG A 341 7.36 5.59 38.86
C ARG A 341 7.36 7.11 39.02
N ARG A 342 6.99 7.66 40.19
CA ARG A 342 7.03 9.12 40.43
C ARG A 342 8.44 9.70 40.40
N LYS A 343 9.49 8.92 40.73
CA LYS A 343 10.88 9.42 40.70
C LYS A 343 11.47 9.56 39.29
N GLN A 344 10.86 8.94 38.26
CA GLN A 344 11.27 9.12 36.85
C GLN A 344 10.55 10.29 36.16
N ARG A 345 9.50 10.88 36.76
CA ARG A 345 8.66 11.95 36.19
C ARG A 345 9.26 13.36 36.36
N ARG A 346 10.53 13.55 36.02
CA ARG A 346 11.10 14.89 35.72
C ARG A 346 11.32 15.09 34.21
N SER A 347 10.70 14.27 33.36
CA SER A 347 10.72 14.42 31.90
C SER A 347 9.46 15.13 31.39
N LYS A 348 9.64 15.99 30.38
CA LYS A 348 8.59 16.81 29.74
C LYS A 348 7.39 15.95 29.28
N PRO A 349 6.13 16.44 29.39
CA PRO A 349 4.88 15.73 29.04
C PRO A 349 4.64 15.47 27.54
N ASP A 350 5.71 15.32 26.76
CA ASP A 350 5.71 15.08 25.31
C ASP A 350 6.85 14.12 24.94
N SER A 351 7.07 13.11 25.79
CA SER A 351 8.14 12.15 25.57
C SER A 351 7.67 10.98 24.70
N LEU A 352 8.56 10.40 23.90
CA LEU A 352 8.34 9.12 23.21
C LEU A 352 7.77 8.04 24.16
N GLY A 353 8.09 8.13 25.46
CA GLY A 353 7.56 7.21 26.47
C GLY A 353 6.04 7.34 26.67
N ASP A 354 5.48 8.53 26.55
CA ASP A 354 4.05 8.76 26.78
C ASP A 354 3.21 8.29 25.58
N SER A 355 3.67 8.54 24.35
CA SER A 355 3.05 7.99 23.13
C SER A 355 3.22 6.46 23.05
N ALA A 356 4.39 5.93 23.39
CA ALA A 356 4.63 4.49 23.43
C ALA A 356 3.72 3.78 24.46
N LEU A 357 3.46 4.40 25.61
CA LEU A 357 2.57 3.82 26.62
C LEU A 357 1.13 3.68 26.11
N VAL A 358 0.63 4.70 25.40
CA VAL A 358 -0.71 4.67 24.79
C VAL A 358 -0.79 3.60 23.70
N VAL A 359 0.27 3.44 22.91
CA VAL A 359 0.35 2.36 21.91
C VAL A 359 0.42 0.99 22.56
N GLU A 360 1.20 0.81 23.62
CA GLU A 360 1.33 -0.48 24.30
C GLU A 360 -0.05 -0.98 24.78
N MET A 361 -0.87 -0.08 25.32
CA MET A 361 -2.24 -0.38 25.73
C MET A 361 -3.17 -0.69 24.55
N MET A 362 -2.98 -0.02 23.41
CA MET A 362 -3.69 -0.29 22.16
C MET A 362 -3.39 -1.72 21.66
N LEU A 363 -2.11 -2.09 21.61
CA LEU A 363 -1.66 -3.41 21.17
C LEU A 363 -2.08 -4.52 22.16
N GLN A 364 -2.02 -4.26 23.46
CA GLN A 364 -2.57 -5.20 24.47
C GLN A 364 -4.07 -5.44 24.27
N ASN A 365 -4.85 -4.39 23.99
CA ASN A 365 -6.28 -4.52 23.71
C ASN A 365 -6.53 -5.37 22.47
N LEU A 366 -5.77 -5.12 21.40
CA LEU A 366 -5.82 -5.88 20.16
C LEU A 366 -5.56 -7.37 20.38
N LEU A 367 -4.49 -7.73 21.08
CA LEU A 367 -4.13 -9.12 21.36
C LEU A 367 -5.17 -9.80 22.25
N THR A 368 -5.69 -9.09 23.25
CA THR A 368 -6.77 -9.59 24.10
C THR A 368 -8.02 -9.91 23.28
N ARG A 369 -8.42 -9.04 22.35
CA ARG A 369 -9.56 -9.28 21.44
C ARG A 369 -9.32 -10.48 20.52
N ALA A 370 -8.10 -10.62 19.99
CA ALA A 370 -7.74 -11.77 19.15
C ALA A 370 -7.85 -13.10 19.93
N VAL A 371 -7.38 -13.13 21.19
CA VAL A 371 -7.51 -14.30 22.07
C VAL A 371 -8.96 -14.60 22.43
N GLN A 372 -9.77 -13.58 22.75
CA GLN A 372 -11.19 -13.74 23.07
C GLN A 372 -11.99 -14.31 21.89
N ARG A 373 -11.65 -13.95 20.64
CA ARG A 373 -12.26 -14.55 19.44
C ARG A 373 -11.90 -16.02 19.28
N ARG A 374 -10.67 -16.42 19.64
CA ARG A 374 -10.19 -17.80 19.50
C ARG A 374 -10.69 -18.73 20.61
N LEU A 375 -10.83 -18.22 21.83
CA LEU A 375 -11.10 -19.03 23.04
C LEU A 375 -12.50 -18.81 23.65
N GLY A 376 -13.30 -17.86 23.15
CA GLY A 376 -14.58 -17.46 23.76
C GLY A 376 -14.44 -16.36 24.83
N SER A 377 -15.54 -15.71 25.21
CA SER A 377 -15.56 -14.40 25.92
C SER A 377 -15.06 -14.40 27.38
N THR A 378 -14.62 -15.53 27.93
CA THR A 378 -14.25 -15.68 29.35
C THR A 378 -12.79 -15.40 29.67
N VAL A 379 -12.00 -14.93 28.70
CA VAL A 379 -10.57 -14.64 28.93
C VAL A 379 -10.37 -13.27 29.59
N ASN A 380 -9.80 -13.31 30.81
CA ASN A 380 -9.45 -12.14 31.62
C ASN A 380 -8.48 -11.20 30.87
N GLY A 381 -8.66 -9.88 30.99
CA GLY A 381 -7.99 -8.82 30.20
C GLY A 381 -6.47 -8.66 30.35
N LYS A 382 -5.77 -9.65 30.91
CA LYS A 382 -4.31 -9.75 31.01
C LYS A 382 -3.72 -10.98 30.30
N ALA A 383 -4.53 -11.77 29.60
CA ALA A 383 -4.11 -13.08 29.10
C ALA A 383 -3.04 -13.04 27.99
N ALA A 384 -2.82 -11.89 27.34
CA ALA A 384 -1.78 -11.72 26.33
C ALA A 384 -0.83 -10.58 26.74
N SER A 385 0.13 -10.87 27.62
CA SER A 385 1.29 -10.00 27.84
C SER A 385 2.48 -10.55 27.07
N GLU A 386 2.85 -9.88 25.98
CA GLU A 386 4.05 -10.20 25.20
C GLU A 386 5.26 -9.41 25.73
N PRO A 387 6.39 -10.07 26.04
CA PRO A 387 7.61 -9.40 26.52
C PRO A 387 8.12 -8.29 25.57
N ALA A 388 7.91 -8.47 24.27
CA ALA A 388 8.36 -7.56 23.22
C ALA A 388 7.46 -6.32 23.02
N LEU A 389 6.29 -6.24 23.67
CA LEU A 389 5.31 -5.16 23.42
C LEU A 389 5.86 -3.76 23.72
N SER A 390 6.74 -3.62 24.70
CA SER A 390 7.31 -2.31 25.06
C SER A 390 8.32 -1.80 24.03
N GLY A 391 9.00 -2.70 23.31
CA GLY A 391 9.87 -2.34 22.18
C GLY A 391 9.04 -1.93 20.98
N LEU A 392 8.10 -2.80 20.59
CA LEU A 392 7.16 -2.57 19.50
C LEU A 392 6.34 -1.29 19.67
N SER A 393 5.89 -0.99 20.89
CA SER A 393 5.11 0.23 21.15
C SER A 393 5.93 1.51 20.99
N ARG A 394 7.23 1.47 21.32
CA ARG A 394 8.16 2.58 21.09
C ARG A 394 8.44 2.78 19.61
N GLU A 395 8.65 1.71 18.86
CA GLU A 395 8.85 1.78 17.40
C GLU A 395 7.63 2.38 16.70
N PHE A 396 6.45 1.86 17.00
CA PHE A 396 5.19 2.38 16.47
C PHE A 396 5.01 3.86 16.83
N ALA A 397 5.27 4.24 18.08
CA ALA A 397 5.14 5.62 18.52
C ALA A 397 6.16 6.55 17.84
N ALA A 398 7.37 6.07 17.56
CA ALA A 398 8.40 6.79 16.82
C ALA A 398 8.02 7.01 15.36
N GLU A 399 7.52 5.96 14.70
CA GLU A 399 7.19 6.00 13.28
C GLU A 399 5.90 6.78 13.00
N LEU A 400 4.84 6.50 13.78
CA LEU A 400 3.46 6.88 13.39
C LEU A 400 2.85 7.98 14.25
N LEU A 401 3.35 8.19 15.49
CA LEU A 401 2.75 9.16 16.41
C LEU A 401 3.61 10.42 16.59
N LEU A 402 4.93 10.28 16.72
CA LEU A 402 5.84 11.42 16.90
C LEU A 402 5.71 12.52 15.83
N PRO A 403 5.41 12.22 14.55
CA PRO A 403 5.14 13.24 13.55
C PRO A 403 3.85 14.06 13.77
N MET A 404 2.92 13.62 14.62
CA MET A 404 1.63 14.28 14.82
C MET A 404 1.79 15.62 15.56
N HIS A 405 1.05 16.64 15.15
CA HIS A 405 0.97 17.93 15.84
C HIS A 405 0.00 17.89 17.05
N ALA A 406 0.16 18.82 17.99
CA ALA A 406 -0.74 18.95 19.12
C ALA A 406 -2.18 19.25 18.65
N GLY A 407 -3.16 18.55 19.22
CA GLY A 407 -4.57 18.61 18.80
C GLY A 407 -4.93 17.66 17.64
N GLN A 408 -3.96 16.95 17.07
CA GLN A 408 -4.18 16.03 15.95
C GLN A 408 -4.64 14.65 16.43
N ALA A 409 -5.40 13.96 15.59
CA ALA A 409 -5.80 12.57 15.81
C ALA A 409 -5.51 11.74 14.57
N THR A 410 -5.17 10.47 14.77
CA THR A 410 -4.99 9.49 13.70
C THR A 410 -5.70 8.19 14.07
N SER A 411 -6.22 7.47 13.08
CA SER A 411 -6.99 6.24 13.30
C SER A 411 -6.35 5.06 12.59
N PHE A 412 -6.39 3.90 13.24
CA PHE A 412 -5.79 2.66 12.78
C PHE A 412 -6.84 1.56 12.86
N SER A 413 -7.03 0.80 11.77
CA SER A 413 -7.92 -0.36 11.81
C SER A 413 -7.30 -1.52 12.60
N GLU A 414 -8.15 -2.41 13.11
CA GLU A 414 -7.71 -3.63 13.76
C GLU A 414 -6.81 -4.48 12.85
N LYS A 415 -7.20 -4.64 11.58
CA LYS A 415 -6.41 -5.36 10.58
C LYS A 415 -5.06 -4.71 10.32
N PHE A 416 -5.00 -3.37 10.26
CA PHE A 416 -3.74 -2.65 10.13
C PHE A 416 -2.79 -3.00 11.29
N LEU A 417 -3.28 -2.89 12.53
CA LEU A 417 -2.45 -3.14 13.70
C LEU A 417 -2.01 -4.62 13.79
N GLN A 418 -2.87 -5.56 13.40
CA GLN A 418 -2.51 -6.98 13.34
C GLN A 418 -1.39 -7.24 12.33
N ARG A 419 -1.49 -6.64 11.14
CA ARG A 419 -0.46 -6.78 10.08
C ARG A 419 0.84 -6.10 10.50
N TRP A 420 0.77 -4.89 11.06
CA TRP A 420 1.95 -4.17 11.56
C TRP A 420 2.68 -4.99 12.64
N LEU A 421 1.94 -5.56 13.60
CA LEU A 421 2.49 -6.45 14.62
C LEU A 421 3.07 -7.73 14.01
N ALA A 422 2.36 -8.40 13.10
CA ALA A 422 2.80 -9.65 12.50
C ALA A 422 4.12 -9.45 11.73
N ASN A 423 4.22 -8.37 10.97
CA ASN A 423 5.42 -8.02 10.23
C ASN A 423 6.60 -7.83 11.19
N ARG A 424 6.42 -7.09 12.30
CA ARG A 424 7.48 -6.76 13.26
C ARG A 424 7.84 -7.90 14.24
N ARG A 425 6.92 -8.84 14.49
CA ARG A 425 7.20 -10.06 15.28
C ARG A 425 8.25 -10.94 14.65
N HIS A 426 8.20 -11.08 13.32
CA HIS A 426 9.18 -11.88 12.59
C HIS A 426 10.61 -11.40 12.81
N TRP A 427 10.80 -10.08 12.99
CA TRP A 427 12.13 -9.47 13.24
C TRP A 427 12.67 -9.71 14.65
N HIS A 428 11.81 -9.74 15.68
CA HIS A 428 12.24 -9.99 17.06
C HIS A 428 12.53 -11.46 17.34
N ASP A 429 11.83 -12.40 16.70
CA ASP A 429 12.13 -13.84 16.82
C ASP A 429 13.41 -14.25 16.08
N ILE A 430 13.90 -13.44 15.14
CA ILE A 430 15.19 -13.65 14.44
C ILE A 430 16.37 -13.02 15.22
N SER A 431 16.08 -12.08 16.13
CA SER A 431 17.07 -11.31 16.90
C SER A 431 17.26 -11.78 18.35
N ALA A 432 16.60 -12.86 18.75
CA ALA A 432 16.73 -13.53 20.06
C ALA A 432 17.36 -14.91 19.87
#